data_AF-A0A2M8S0C9-F1
#
_entry.id   AF-A0A2M8S0C9-F1
#
_cell.length_a   1.000
_cell.length_b   1.000
_cell.length_c   1.000
_cell.angle_alpha   90.00
_cell.angle_beta   90.00
_cell.angle_gamma   90.00
#
_symmetry.space_group_name_H-M   'P 1'
#
loop_
_entity.id
_entity.type
_entity.pdbx_description
1 polymer ?
#
loop_
_entity_poly.entity_id
_entity_poly.type
_entity_poly.pdbx_seq_one_letter_code
_entity_poly.pdbx_strand_id
1 'polypeptide(L)'
;MKNSFCIILILFLLNGCIVIDLMPSYSKTFNEDIWVDKKTGKALSDTDFNQCRHISIIGFKTKKSPSGLTQFLNEKDEQKSNDIYASCLQNKGYIFNASYKYCYKFKSTCEKYNKYRK
;
A
#
# COMPACT_ATOMS: atom_id res chain seq x y z
N MET A 1 -21.57 -19.24 -50.00
CA MET A 1 -21.07 -18.06 -49.25
C MET A 1 -21.22 -18.30 -47.74
N LYS A 2 -20.52 -19.30 -47.22
CA LYS A 2 -20.31 -19.56 -45.79
C LYS A 2 -18.79 -19.47 -45.68
N ASN A 3 -18.23 -18.44 -45.06
CA ASN A 3 -16.83 -18.42 -44.59
C ASN A 3 -16.42 -17.06 -44.00
N SER A 4 -17.18 -15.99 -44.20
CA SER A 4 -16.77 -14.66 -43.70
C SER A 4 -17.38 -14.23 -42.37
N PHE A 5 -18.34 -14.98 -41.80
CA PHE A 5 -19.01 -14.58 -40.55
C PHE A 5 -18.32 -15.11 -39.28
N CYS A 6 -17.53 -16.18 -39.39
CA CYS A 6 -16.85 -16.78 -38.22
C CYS A 6 -15.56 -16.04 -37.80
N ILE A 7 -14.93 -15.29 -38.72
CA ILE A 7 -13.62 -14.66 -38.45
C ILE A 7 -13.77 -13.41 -37.57
N ILE A 8 -14.89 -12.69 -37.68
CA ILE A 8 -15.14 -11.45 -36.91
C ILE A 8 -15.43 -11.77 -35.43
N LEU A 9 -16.08 -12.90 -35.14
CA LEU A 9 -16.39 -13.31 -33.77
C LEU A 9 -15.13 -13.74 -32.98
N ILE A 10 -14.13 -14.32 -33.66
CA ILE A 10 -12.86 -14.76 -33.06
C ILE A 10 -11.96 -13.56 -32.74
N LEU A 11 -12.01 -12.49 -33.54
CA LEU A 11 -11.25 -11.25 -33.30
C LEU A 11 -11.77 -10.44 -32.10
N PHE A 12 -13.06 -10.55 -31.77
CA PHE A 12 -13.63 -9.94 -30.56
C PHE A 12 -13.24 -10.68 -29.27
N LEU A 13 -12.99 -11.99 -29.34
CA LEU A 13 -12.58 -12.80 -28.17
C LEU A 13 -11.07 -12.67 -27.87
N LEU A 14 -10.24 -12.30 -28.84
CA LEU A 14 -8.79 -12.09 -28.65
C LEU A 14 -8.44 -10.68 -28.12
N ASN A 15 -9.37 -9.73 -28.15
CA ASN A 15 -9.23 -8.42 -27.51
C ASN A 15 -9.88 -8.37 -26.11
N GLY A 16 -10.40 -9.50 -25.63
CA GLY A 16 -11.02 -9.65 -24.32
C GLY A 16 -10.02 -9.79 -23.16
N CYS A 17 -9.02 -8.91 -23.09
CA CYS A 17 -8.22 -8.70 -21.87
C CYS A 17 -7.88 -7.22 -21.72
N ILE A 18 -8.87 -6.36 -21.99
CA ILE A 18 -8.84 -4.97 -21.55
C ILE A 18 -9.86 -4.83 -20.42
N VAL A 19 -9.68 -5.64 -19.38
CA VAL A 19 -10.07 -5.21 -18.04
C VAL A 19 -8.97 -4.25 -17.61
N ILE A 20 -8.95 -3.06 -18.22
CA ILE A 20 -8.24 -1.91 -17.65
C ILE A 20 -8.84 -1.74 -16.28
N ASP A 21 -8.02 -2.07 -15.27
CA ASP A 21 -7.89 -1.50 -13.93
C ASP A 21 -8.81 -0.31 -13.58
N LEU A 22 -10.12 -0.45 -13.76
CA LEU A 22 -11.15 0.32 -13.07
C LEU A 22 -11.35 -0.26 -11.66
N MET A 23 -10.27 -0.76 -11.06
CA MET A 23 -10.25 -1.04 -9.64
C MET A 23 -9.98 0.30 -8.96
N PRO A 24 -10.96 0.82 -8.20
CA PRO A 24 -10.73 2.05 -7.48
C PRO A 24 -9.50 1.91 -6.57
N SER A 25 -8.80 3.02 -6.34
CA SER A 25 -7.58 3.10 -5.51
C SER A 25 -7.75 2.59 -4.06
N TYR A 26 -8.97 2.24 -3.65
CA TYR A 26 -9.35 1.68 -2.37
C TYR A 26 -9.53 0.14 -2.37
N SER A 27 -9.25 -0.59 -3.47
CA SER A 27 -9.37 -2.06 -3.47
C SER A 27 -8.29 -2.71 -2.59
N LYS A 28 -8.73 -3.32 -1.49
CA LYS A 28 -7.98 -4.13 -0.51
C LYS A 28 -7.34 -5.41 -1.09
N THR A 29 -7.24 -5.57 -2.42
CA THR A 29 -6.85 -6.83 -3.06
C THR A 29 -5.35 -7.03 -3.22
N PHE A 30 -4.52 -6.08 -2.78
CA PHE A 30 -3.10 -6.30 -2.53
C PHE A 30 -2.86 -6.35 -1.02
N ASN A 31 -3.36 -7.42 -0.40
CA ASN A 31 -3.21 -7.70 1.02
C ASN A 31 -1.84 -8.33 1.28
N GLU A 32 -0.78 -7.65 0.84
CA GLU A 32 0.59 -8.04 1.17
C GLU A 32 0.95 -7.40 2.51
N ASP A 33 1.40 -8.24 3.45
CA ASP A 33 1.93 -7.77 4.73
C ASP A 33 3.30 -7.12 4.50
N ILE A 34 3.28 -5.81 4.25
CA ILE A 34 4.50 -5.03 3.95
C ILE A 34 5.37 -4.76 5.18
N TRP A 35 4.87 -5.04 6.37
CA TRP A 35 5.62 -4.99 7.63
C TRP A 35 5.54 -6.36 8.28
N VAL A 36 6.69 -7.01 8.43
CA VAL A 36 6.79 -8.37 8.98
C VAL A 36 7.80 -8.43 10.11
N ASP A 37 7.53 -9.26 11.11
CA ASP A 37 8.48 -9.52 12.18
C ASP A 37 9.72 -10.20 11.61
N LYS A 38 10.89 -9.63 11.90
CA LYS A 38 12.17 -10.06 11.30
C LYS A 38 12.53 -11.51 11.63
N LYS A 39 12.08 -12.03 12.78
CA LYS A 39 12.46 -13.38 13.26
C LYS A 39 11.47 -14.44 12.80
N THR A 40 10.18 -14.13 12.85
CA THR A 40 9.08 -15.07 12.65
C THR A 40 8.42 -14.94 11.28
N GLY A 41 8.67 -13.84 10.56
CA GLY A 41 8.01 -13.53 9.30
C GLY A 41 6.52 -13.21 9.43
N LYS A 42 5.99 -13.12 10.67
CA LYS A 42 4.57 -12.86 10.91
C LYS A 42 4.21 -11.43 10.54
N ALA A 43 2.98 -11.25 10.07
CA ALA A 43 2.41 -9.95 9.79
C ALA A 43 2.43 -9.02 11.00
N LEU A 44 2.40 -7.71 10.73
CA LEU A 44 2.19 -6.68 11.73
C LEU A 44 0.88 -6.91 12.49
N SER A 45 0.95 -6.94 13.82
CA SER A 45 -0.25 -7.06 14.65
C SER A 45 -1.06 -5.75 14.64
N ASP A 46 -2.39 -5.85 14.73
CA ASP A 46 -3.26 -4.68 14.84
C ASP A 46 -2.91 -3.82 16.07
N THR A 47 -2.48 -4.45 17.17
CA THR A 47 -2.05 -3.76 18.38
C THR A 47 -0.83 -2.89 18.12
N ASP A 48 0.22 -3.46 17.51
CA ASP A 48 1.45 -2.72 17.21
C ASP A 48 1.23 -1.66 16.14
N PHE A 49 0.42 -1.97 15.12
CA PHE A 49 -0.02 -1.00 14.12
C PHE A 49 -0.66 0.23 14.79
N ASN A 50 -1.68 0.02 15.63
CA ASN A 50 -2.41 1.09 16.28
C ASN A 50 -1.53 1.88 17.25
N GLN A 51 -0.67 1.19 18.01
CA GLN A 51 0.25 1.85 18.94
C GLN A 51 1.25 2.75 18.19
N CYS A 52 1.95 2.21 17.19
CA CYS A 52 2.94 2.99 16.43
C CYS A 52 2.27 4.11 15.62
N ARG A 53 1.05 3.88 15.11
CA ARG A 53 0.27 4.91 14.42
C ARG A 53 -0.17 6.03 15.37
N HIS A 54 -0.54 5.71 16.60
CA HIS A 54 -0.88 6.72 17.60
C HIS A 54 0.35 7.57 17.95
N ILE A 55 1.49 6.93 18.20
CA ILE A 55 2.74 7.65 18.51
C ILE A 55 3.13 8.57 17.35
N SER A 56 2.98 8.12 16.10
CA SER A 56 3.43 8.91 14.95
C SER A 56 2.65 10.20 14.70
N ILE A 57 1.43 10.32 15.24
CA ILE A 57 0.58 11.50 15.03
C ILE A 57 0.64 12.50 16.20
N ILE A 58 1.16 12.10 17.36
CA ILE A 58 1.21 12.96 18.55
C ILE A 58 2.05 14.21 18.27
N GLY A 59 1.51 15.37 18.66
CA GLY A 59 2.21 16.66 18.53
C GLY A 59 2.13 17.30 17.14
N PHE A 60 1.55 16.62 16.15
CA PHE A 60 1.36 17.19 14.80
C PHE A 60 -0.04 17.76 14.61
N LYS A 61 -0.12 18.87 13.85
CA LYS A 61 -1.40 19.43 13.44
C LYS A 61 -1.98 18.59 12.30
N THR A 62 -3.14 18.00 12.54
CA THR A 62 -3.86 17.17 11.58
C THR A 62 -5.31 17.62 11.43
N LYS A 63 -5.91 17.33 10.28
CA LYS A 63 -7.34 17.47 10.03
C LYS A 63 -7.94 16.12 9.69
N LYS A 64 -9.22 15.95 9.98
CA LYS A 64 -9.99 14.81 9.49
C LYS A 64 -10.51 15.12 8.09
N SER A 65 -10.27 14.23 7.14
CA SER A 65 -10.97 14.26 5.86
C SER A 65 -12.45 13.94 6.07
N PRO A 66 -13.33 14.28 5.11
CA PRO A 66 -14.73 13.83 5.13
C PRO A 66 -14.89 12.31 5.22
N SER A 67 -13.87 11.55 4.77
CA SER A 67 -13.79 10.10 4.88
C SER A 67 -13.24 9.57 6.22
N GLY A 68 -12.98 10.44 7.19
CA GLY A 68 -12.47 10.08 8.53
C GLY A 68 -10.96 9.84 8.61
N LEU A 69 -10.23 9.98 7.49
CA LEU A 69 -8.78 9.81 7.43
C LEU A 69 -8.08 11.01 8.05
N THR A 70 -7.03 10.74 8.83
CA THR A 70 -6.16 11.78 9.35
C THR A 70 -5.24 12.29 8.24
N GLN A 71 -5.36 13.58 7.89
CA GLN A 71 -4.50 14.27 6.95
C GLN A 71 -3.62 15.27 7.70
N PHE A 72 -2.33 15.28 7.40
CA PHE A 72 -1.40 16.29 7.92
C PHE A 72 -1.61 17.62 7.21
N LEU A 73 -1.43 18.73 7.92
CA LEU A 73 -1.57 20.07 7.32
C LEU A 73 -0.34 20.48 6.49
N ASN A 74 0.79 19.80 6.65
CA ASN A 74 2.00 20.03 5.88
C ASN A 74 2.76 18.71 5.62
N GLU A 75 3.50 18.68 4.51
CA GLU A 75 4.21 17.49 4.05
C GLU A 75 5.41 17.11 4.94
N LYS A 76 6.07 18.10 5.56
CA LYS A 76 7.23 17.86 6.44
C LYS A 76 6.84 17.09 7.70
N ASP A 77 5.71 17.43 8.30
CA ASP A 77 5.16 16.75 9.46
C ASP A 77 4.65 15.36 9.09
N GLU A 78 4.05 15.21 7.91
CA GLU A 78 3.69 13.89 7.39
C GLU A 78 4.93 13.00 7.24
N GLN A 79 6.01 13.53 6.67
CA GLN A 79 7.26 12.80 6.51
C GLN A 79 7.86 12.40 7.87
N LYS A 80 7.91 13.34 8.84
CA LYS A 80 8.37 13.06 10.21
C LYS A 80 7.50 12.01 10.91
N SER A 81 6.18 12.12 10.79
CA SER A 81 5.25 11.10 11.31
C SER A 81 5.54 9.74 10.70
N ASN A 82 5.70 9.64 9.37
CA ASN A 82 6.02 8.37 8.73
C ASN A 82 7.33 7.77 9.23
N ASP A 83 8.36 8.60 9.46
CA ASP A 83 9.63 8.15 10.03
C ASP A 83 9.49 7.68 11.48
N ILE A 84 8.69 8.37 12.31
CA ILE A 84 8.38 7.94 13.69
C ILE A 84 7.64 6.60 13.68
N TYR A 85 6.64 6.45 12.81
CA TYR A 85 5.88 5.21 12.66
C TYR A 85 6.80 4.03 12.32
N ALA A 86 7.61 4.18 11.28
CA ALA A 86 8.53 3.13 10.83
C ALA A 86 9.61 2.81 11.88
N SER A 87 10.13 3.82 12.58
CA SER A 87 11.12 3.61 13.64
C SER A 87 10.51 2.88 14.85
N CYS A 88 9.26 3.19 15.21
CA CYS A 88 8.52 2.46 16.25
C CYS A 88 8.38 0.97 15.89
N LEU A 89 8.05 0.68 14.63
CA LEU A 89 7.95 -0.69 14.13
C LEU A 89 9.30 -1.42 14.15
N GLN A 90 10.37 -0.77 13.70
CA GLN A 90 11.71 -1.37 13.76
C GLN A 90 12.15 -1.68 15.19
N ASN A 91 11.90 -0.78 16.14
CA ASN A 91 12.21 -1.00 17.55
C ASN A 91 11.44 -2.20 18.15
N LYS A 92 10.29 -2.55 17.56
CA LYS A 92 9.50 -3.74 17.91
C LYS A 92 9.93 -5.01 17.16
N GLY A 93 10.88 -4.92 16.25
CA GLY A 93 11.41 -6.06 15.48
C GLY A 93 10.81 -6.24 14.09
N TYR A 94 9.97 -5.31 13.64
CA TYR A 94 9.39 -5.36 12.29
C TYR A 94 10.33 -4.75 11.24
N ILE A 95 10.36 -5.35 10.05
CA ILE A 95 11.06 -4.81 8.88
C ILE A 95 10.06 -4.55 7.75
N PHE A 96 10.39 -3.59 6.90
CA PHE A 96 9.64 -3.38 5.67
C PHE A 96 9.97 -4.50 4.69
N ASN A 97 8.97 -5.23 4.20
CA ASN A 97 9.14 -6.40 3.32
C ASN A 97 8.14 -6.39 2.16
N ALA A 98 8.03 -5.27 1.45
CA ALA A 98 7.21 -5.19 0.25
C ALA A 98 7.88 -5.86 -0.97
N SER A 99 7.09 -6.57 -1.77
CA SER A 99 7.47 -7.17 -3.03
C SER A 99 7.67 -6.11 -4.13
N TYR A 100 8.38 -6.50 -5.20
CA TYR A 100 8.48 -5.67 -6.39
C TYR A 100 7.12 -5.30 -6.97
N LYS A 101 6.16 -6.26 -6.98
CA LYS A 101 4.81 -6.04 -7.51
C LYS A 101 4.04 -5.02 -6.66
N TYR A 102 4.18 -5.05 -5.35
CA TYR A 102 3.64 -4.01 -4.47
C TYR A 102 4.26 -2.65 -4.77
N CYS A 103 5.59 -2.58 -4.87
CA CYS A 103 6.29 -1.32 -5.12
C CYS A 103 6.03 -0.73 -6.51
N TYR A 104 5.72 -1.55 -7.52
CA TYR A 104 5.26 -1.08 -8.81
C TYR A 104 3.95 -0.29 -8.71
N LYS A 105 3.00 -0.79 -7.90
CA LYS A 105 1.69 -0.13 -7.68
C LYS A 105 1.77 1.02 -6.66
N PHE A 106 2.58 0.88 -5.62
CA PHE A 106 2.66 1.80 -4.48
C PHE A 106 4.07 2.39 -4.34
N LYS A 107 4.56 3.00 -5.44
CA LYS A 107 5.91 3.55 -5.54
C LYS A 107 6.28 4.49 -4.38
N SER A 108 5.41 5.46 -4.07
CA SER A 108 5.65 6.42 -2.99
C SER A 108 5.80 5.75 -1.62
N THR A 109 4.98 4.74 -1.31
CA THR A 109 5.10 3.97 -0.06
C THR A 109 6.43 3.24 0.02
N CYS A 110 6.88 2.62 -1.08
CA CYS A 110 8.15 1.92 -1.11
C CYS A 110 9.36 2.86 -1.06
N GLU A 111 9.36 3.97 -1.79
CA GLU A 111 10.43 4.99 -1.70
C GLU A 111 10.59 5.49 -0.28
N LYS A 112 9.47 5.72 0.41
CA LYS A 112 9.43 6.16 1.80
C LYS A 112 10.00 5.13 2.78
N TYR A 113 9.66 3.85 2.62
CA TYR A 113 9.97 2.83 3.62
C TYR A 113 11.10 1.85 3.26
N ASN A 114 11.65 1.89 2.04
CA ASN A 114 12.74 1.00 1.62
C ASN A 114 13.97 1.06 2.52
N LYS A 115 14.23 2.20 3.17
CA LYS A 115 15.32 2.35 4.14
C LYS A 115 15.17 1.44 5.37
N TYR A 116 13.97 0.95 5.67
CA TYR A 116 13.66 0.11 6.83
C TYR A 116 13.63 -1.40 6.53
N ARG A 117 14.20 -1.84 5.39
CA ARG A 117 14.29 -3.26 5.02
C ARG A 117 15.34 -4.06 5.81
N LYS A 118 16.21 -3.40 6.57
CA LYS A 118 17.37 -4.01 7.25
C LYS A 118 17.27 -3.86 8.76
#